data_AF-A0A671QX30-F1
#
_entry.id   AF-A0A671QX30-F1
#
_cell.length_a   1.000
_cell.length_b   1.000
_cell.length_c   1.000
_cell.angle_alpha   90.00
_cell.angle_beta   90.00
_cell.angle_gamma   90.00
#
_symmetry.space_group_name_H-M   'P 1'
#
loop_
_entity.id
_entity.type
_entity.pdbx_description
1 polymer ?
#
loop_
_entity_poly.entity_id
_entity_poly.type
_entity_poly.pdbx_seq_one_letter_code
_entity_poly.pdbx_strand_id
1 'polypeptide(L)'
;MVKEIHLVYVYVGIQLKNSRSKNTFNIGLLKAVTPCVPLQVRRGPRTVQSETKYVELLVVNDYELMRRSSPQTRNFAKAVVNMADIYKEQLNTRIVLVAMETWSTQNMVSVGDDPLVTLRDFMKYRKENIKDKSDAAHLLSGRTFQSRSSGTAYIEGICTPTRGGGVNEYGNVGPMAITLCQSLGQNLGMMWNKDRATAGDCKCPDPWLGCIMEDTG
;
A
#
# COMPACT_ATOMS: atom_id res chain seq x y z
N MET A 1 -8.63 10.15 -18.32
CA MET A 1 -8.64 9.25 -17.14
C MET A 1 -8.53 7.83 -17.65
N VAL A 2 -7.54 7.07 -17.19
CA VAL A 2 -7.47 5.63 -17.51
C VAL A 2 -7.74 4.88 -16.23
N LYS A 3 -8.90 4.19 -16.19
CA LYS A 3 -9.26 3.27 -15.12
C LYS A 3 -8.91 1.86 -15.57
N GLU A 4 -8.05 1.20 -14.82
CA GLU A 4 -7.71 -0.20 -15.02
C GLU A 4 -8.24 -0.98 -13.81
N ILE A 5 -9.37 -1.67 -14.00
CA ILE A 5 -9.85 -2.70 -13.07
C ILE A 5 -9.18 -4.00 -13.51
N HIS A 6 -7.89 -4.11 -13.23
CA HIS A 6 -7.25 -5.41 -13.29
C HIS A 6 -7.35 -6.03 -11.90
N LEU A 7 -7.81 -7.29 -11.84
CA LEU A 7 -7.43 -8.21 -10.78
C LEU A 7 -5.89 -8.34 -10.83
N VAL A 8 -5.19 -7.35 -10.29
CA VAL A 8 -3.74 -7.39 -10.15
C VAL A 8 -3.50 -8.29 -8.96
N TYR A 9 -3.55 -9.60 -9.21
CA TYR A 9 -2.81 -10.54 -8.38
C TYR A 9 -1.36 -10.06 -8.44
N VAL A 10 -0.91 -9.44 -7.36
CA VAL A 10 0.45 -8.96 -7.17
C VAL A 10 1.40 -10.16 -7.27
N TYR A 11 1.83 -10.45 -8.50
CA TYR A 11 3.01 -11.22 -8.89
C TYR A 11 3.34 -10.79 -10.32
N VAL A 12 4.00 -9.64 -10.46
CA VAL A 12 4.74 -9.38 -11.70
C VAL A 12 5.94 -10.30 -11.65
N GLY A 13 5.99 -11.30 -12.53
CA GLY A 13 7.20 -12.06 -12.78
C GLY A 13 8.32 -11.09 -13.13
N ILE A 14 9.18 -10.80 -12.16
CA ILE A 14 10.45 -10.13 -12.43
C ILE A 14 11.28 -11.19 -13.15
N GLN A 15 11.29 -11.16 -14.48
CA GLN A 15 12.38 -11.75 -15.25
C GLN A 15 13.63 -10.91 -14.92
N LEU A 16 14.31 -11.25 -13.83
CA LEU A 16 15.70 -10.86 -13.66
C LEU A 16 16.48 -11.65 -14.72
N LYS A 17 16.65 -11.09 -15.92
CA LYS A 17 17.67 -11.55 -16.85
C LYS A 17 19.02 -11.27 -16.20
N ASN A 18 19.53 -12.23 -15.43
CA ASN A 18 20.91 -12.23 -15.01
C ASN A 18 21.76 -12.67 -16.23
N SER A 19 22.52 -11.73 -16.79
CA SER A 19 23.34 -11.93 -18.00
C SER A 19 24.49 -12.95 -17.82
N ARG A 20 24.64 -13.61 -16.66
CA ARG A 20 25.79 -14.49 -16.39
C ARG A 20 25.53 -15.84 -15.72
N SER A 21 24.29 -16.26 -15.47
CA SER A 21 24.07 -17.60 -14.89
C SER A 21 22.79 -18.26 -15.40
N LYS A 22 22.94 -19.43 -16.05
CA LYS A 22 21.86 -20.29 -16.55
C LYS A 22 21.21 -21.09 -15.42
N ASN A 23 20.75 -20.43 -14.35
CA ASN A 23 20.00 -21.09 -13.29
C ASN A 23 18.56 -20.60 -13.26
N THR A 24 17.67 -21.40 -13.83
CA THR A 24 16.22 -21.24 -13.78
C THR A 24 15.73 -21.66 -12.40
N PHE A 25 15.37 -20.70 -11.54
CA PHE A 25 14.62 -20.99 -10.32
C PHE A 25 13.13 -21.11 -10.66
N ASN A 26 12.62 -22.34 -10.69
CA ASN A 26 11.18 -22.60 -10.74
C ASN A 26 10.61 -22.39 -9.34
N ILE A 27 9.85 -21.29 -9.14
CA ILE A 27 9.02 -21.12 -7.96
C ILE A 27 7.60 -21.52 -8.38
N GLY A 28 7.10 -22.59 -7.75
CA GLY A 28 5.91 -23.33 -8.18
C GLY A 28 4.63 -22.50 -8.29
N LEU A 29 3.80 -22.85 -9.28
CA LEU A 29 2.40 -22.42 -9.39
C LEU A 29 1.66 -22.69 -8.07
N LEU A 30 1.11 -21.65 -7.42
CA LEU A 30 -0.07 -21.89 -6.58
C LEU A 30 -1.29 -22.02 -7.50
N LYS A 31 -1.87 -23.23 -7.48
CA LYS A 31 -3.10 -23.58 -8.18
C LYS A 31 -4.27 -22.70 -7.73
N ALA A 32 -5.22 -22.52 -8.64
CA ALA A 32 -6.50 -21.86 -8.41
C ALA A 32 -7.16 -22.35 -7.10
N VAL A 33 -7.47 -21.41 -6.21
CA VAL A 33 -8.38 -21.67 -5.10
C VAL A 33 -9.78 -21.73 -5.70
N THR A 34 -10.26 -22.94 -5.96
CA THR A 34 -11.67 -23.22 -6.23
C THR A 34 -12.55 -22.69 -5.08
N PRO A 35 -13.79 -22.23 -5.34
CA PRO A 35 -14.72 -21.86 -4.28
C PRO A 35 -14.91 -23.03 -3.31
N CYS A 36 -14.83 -22.75 -2.00
CA CYS A 36 -14.96 -23.73 -0.94
C CYS A 36 -16.22 -24.60 -1.06
N VAL A 37 -16.02 -25.92 -1.23
CA VAL A 37 -17.00 -26.93 -0.78
C VAL A 37 -16.69 -27.21 0.70
N PRO A 38 -17.67 -27.17 1.62
CA PRO A 38 -17.39 -27.38 3.04
C PRO A 38 -17.17 -28.87 3.33
N LEU A 39 -15.91 -29.26 3.51
CA LEU A 39 -15.56 -30.48 4.25
C LEU A 39 -15.66 -30.17 5.75
N GLN A 40 -16.73 -30.66 6.38
CA GLN A 40 -16.94 -30.54 7.83
C GLN A 40 -15.87 -31.35 8.58
N VAL A 41 -14.78 -30.69 8.93
CA VAL A 41 -13.86 -31.13 9.98
C VAL A 41 -14.01 -30.16 11.14
N ARG A 42 -14.48 -30.65 12.28
CA ARG A 42 -14.58 -29.91 13.55
C ARG A 42 -13.20 -29.30 13.88
N ARG A 43 -13.08 -27.98 13.80
CA ARG A 43 -11.88 -27.23 14.20
C ARG A 43 -12.20 -26.39 15.44
N GLY A 44 -11.35 -26.47 16.46
CA GLY A 44 -11.44 -25.68 17.69
C GLY A 44 -11.35 -24.16 17.44
N PRO A 45 -11.55 -23.33 18.48
CA PRO A 45 -11.75 -21.89 18.30
C PRO A 45 -10.50 -21.23 17.71
N ARG A 46 -10.59 -20.77 16.47
CA ARG A 46 -9.56 -19.94 15.83
C ARG A 46 -9.66 -18.53 16.39
N THR A 47 -8.57 -18.01 16.93
CA THR A 47 -8.48 -16.58 17.24
C THR A 47 -8.32 -15.81 15.93
N VAL A 48 -9.03 -14.69 15.78
CA VAL A 48 -8.99 -13.80 14.59
C VAL A 48 -7.56 -13.40 14.22
N GLN A 49 -6.62 -13.41 15.18
CA GLN A 49 -5.20 -13.08 15.00
C GLN A 49 -4.36 -14.16 14.29
N SER A 50 -4.80 -15.41 14.26
CA SER A 50 -4.04 -16.54 13.67
C SER A 50 -4.24 -16.69 12.15
N GLU A 51 -5.16 -15.92 11.57
CA GLU A 51 -5.46 -15.99 10.13
C GLU A 51 -4.74 -14.88 9.37
N THR A 52 -4.15 -15.23 8.23
CA THR A 52 -3.56 -14.25 7.30
C THR A 52 -4.63 -13.25 6.87
N LYS A 53 -4.37 -11.97 7.12
CA LYS A 53 -5.25 -10.87 6.68
C LYS A 53 -4.86 -10.41 5.29
N TYR A 54 -5.85 -9.89 4.56
CA TYR A 54 -5.68 -9.30 3.25
C TYR A 54 -6.24 -7.89 3.29
N VAL A 55 -5.54 -6.95 2.67
CA VAL A 55 -6.01 -5.59 2.45
C VAL A 55 -6.18 -5.38 0.96
N GLU A 56 -7.43 -5.19 0.54
CA GLU A 56 -7.78 -4.77 -0.81
C GLU A 56 -7.44 -3.29 -1.00
N LEU A 57 -6.33 -3.04 -1.69
CA LEU A 57 -5.78 -1.71 -1.92
C LEU A 57 -6.22 -1.17 -3.29
N LEU A 58 -6.76 0.05 -3.28
CA LEU A 58 -6.93 0.87 -4.47
C LEU A 58 -5.82 1.92 -4.53
N VAL A 59 -5.18 2.08 -5.69
CA VAL A 59 -4.14 3.10 -5.91
C VAL A 59 -4.63 4.14 -6.90
N VAL A 60 -4.47 5.42 -6.55
CA VAL A 60 -4.67 6.54 -7.47
C VAL A 60 -3.34 7.22 -7.72
N ASN A 61 -2.95 7.36 -8.98
CA ASN A 61 -1.77 8.09 -9.39
C ASN A 61 -2.17 9.49 -9.83
N ASP A 62 -1.61 10.52 -9.20
CA ASP A 62 -1.89 11.90 -9.57
C ASP A 62 -1.25 12.28 -10.92
N TYR A 63 -1.64 13.44 -11.43
CA TYR A 63 -1.16 13.94 -12.72
C TYR A 63 0.34 14.22 -12.71
N GLU A 64 0.89 14.69 -11.59
CA GLU A 64 2.32 14.99 -11.49
C GLU A 64 3.16 13.70 -11.51
N LEU A 65 2.71 12.64 -10.83
CA LEU A 65 3.34 11.32 -10.88
C LEU A 65 3.26 10.72 -12.28
N MET A 66 2.11 10.90 -12.94
CA MET A 66 1.94 10.52 -14.34
C MET A 66 2.98 11.21 -15.22
N ARG A 67 3.15 12.54 -15.09
CA ARG A 67 4.15 13.28 -15.86
C ARG A 67 5.59 12.84 -15.60
N ARG A 68 5.94 12.54 -14.34
CA ARG A 68 7.30 12.15 -13.94
C ARG A 68 7.67 10.73 -14.37
N SER A 69 6.71 9.81 -14.30
CA SER A 69 6.95 8.39 -14.55
C SER A 69 6.43 7.90 -15.91
N SER A 70 5.92 8.79 -16.78
CA SER A 70 5.44 8.44 -18.11
C SER A 70 6.58 7.91 -18.99
N PRO A 71 6.39 6.79 -19.73
CA PRO A 71 5.15 6.03 -19.98
C PRO A 71 4.88 4.86 -19.01
N GLN A 72 5.60 4.78 -17.89
CA GLN A 72 5.67 3.61 -17.00
C GLN A 72 5.01 3.82 -15.63
N THR A 73 4.25 4.89 -15.41
CA THR A 73 3.63 5.22 -14.11
C THR A 73 2.87 4.04 -13.48
N ARG A 74 2.14 3.26 -14.31
CA ARG A 74 1.43 2.07 -13.83
C ARG A 74 2.38 0.98 -13.34
N ASN A 75 3.47 0.76 -14.08
CA ASN A 75 4.48 -0.24 -13.71
C ASN A 75 5.24 0.20 -12.45
N PHE A 76 5.50 1.50 -12.32
CA PHE A 76 6.08 2.08 -11.12
C PHE A 76 5.17 1.87 -9.90
N ALA A 77 3.89 2.22 -9.99
CA ALA A 77 2.93 2.00 -8.91
C ALA A 77 2.78 0.50 -8.56
N LYS A 78 2.75 -0.39 -9.55
CA LYS A 78 2.76 -1.85 -9.33
C LYS A 78 4.04 -2.30 -8.61
N ALA A 79 5.21 -1.77 -8.98
CA ALA A 79 6.47 -2.11 -8.32
C ALA A 79 6.49 -1.65 -6.85
N VAL A 80 5.96 -0.47 -6.55
CA VAL A 80 5.80 0.05 -5.18
C VAL A 80 4.91 -0.88 -4.35
N VAL A 81 3.73 -1.26 -4.87
CA VAL A 81 2.82 -2.17 -4.14
C VAL A 81 3.44 -3.57 -3.99
N ASN A 82 4.11 -4.09 -5.01
CA ASN A 82 4.80 -5.37 -4.92
C ASN A 82 5.90 -5.35 -3.84
N MET A 83 6.65 -4.26 -3.76
CA MET A 83 7.68 -4.09 -2.73
C MET A 83 7.05 -3.91 -1.34
N ALA A 84 5.89 -3.27 -1.24
CA ALA A 84 5.11 -3.19 -0.01
C ALA A 84 4.62 -4.58 0.47
N ASP A 85 4.19 -5.49 -0.43
CA ASP A 85 3.80 -6.87 -0.04
C ASP A 85 5.00 -7.72 0.44
N ILE A 86 6.25 -7.32 0.18
CA ILE A 86 7.42 -7.98 0.79
C ILE A 86 7.39 -7.75 2.31
N TYR A 87 6.93 -6.58 2.77
CA TYR A 87 6.81 -6.22 4.17
C TYR A 87 5.58 -6.82 4.89
N LYS A 88 4.84 -7.72 4.24
CA LYS A 88 3.67 -8.42 4.81
C LYS A 88 3.92 -9.09 6.15
N GLU A 89 5.16 -9.52 6.43
CA GLU A 89 5.52 -10.21 7.66
C GLU A 89 5.54 -9.24 8.85
N GLN A 90 5.98 -7.99 8.62
CA GLN A 90 5.94 -6.94 9.63
C GLN A 90 4.51 -6.42 9.87
N LEU A 91 3.64 -6.44 8.84
CA LEU A 91 2.24 -6.02 8.94
C LEU A 91 1.25 -7.15 9.30
N ASN A 92 1.73 -8.40 9.38
CA ASN A 92 0.91 -9.63 9.47
C ASN A 92 -0.26 -9.69 8.47
N THR A 93 -0.11 -9.02 7.31
CA THR A 93 -1.18 -8.73 6.37
C THR A 93 -0.62 -8.68 4.95
N ARG A 94 -1.33 -9.30 4.00
CA ARG A 94 -1.03 -9.26 2.57
C ARG A 94 -1.67 -8.03 1.92
N ILE A 95 -0.95 -7.35 1.04
CA ILE A 95 -1.48 -6.21 0.28
C ILE A 95 -1.87 -6.70 -1.11
N VAL A 96 -3.13 -6.53 -1.48
CA VAL A 96 -3.65 -6.95 -2.79
C VAL A 96 -4.15 -5.73 -3.54
N LEU A 97 -3.53 -5.42 -4.68
CA LEU A 97 -3.97 -4.32 -5.54
C LEU A 97 -5.23 -4.73 -6.32
N VAL A 98 -6.39 -4.18 -5.96
CA VAL A 98 -7.68 -4.53 -6.60
C VAL A 98 -8.10 -3.55 -7.70
N ALA A 99 -7.61 -2.33 -7.65
CA ALA A 99 -7.93 -1.29 -8.62
C ALA A 99 -6.83 -0.24 -8.72
N MET A 100 -6.62 0.29 -9.93
CA MET A 100 -5.72 1.43 -10.16
C MET A 100 -6.38 2.48 -11.06
N GLU A 101 -6.33 3.73 -10.61
CA GLU A 101 -6.73 4.89 -11.42
C GLU A 101 -5.53 5.80 -11.67
N THR A 102 -5.40 6.33 -12.89
CA THR A 102 -4.37 7.34 -13.20
C THR A 102 -5.01 8.60 -13.78
N TRP A 103 -4.73 9.73 -13.14
CA TRP A 103 -5.17 11.05 -13.57
C TRP A 103 -4.30 11.55 -14.72
N SER A 104 -4.70 11.19 -15.94
CA SER A 104 -3.92 11.44 -17.17
C SER A 104 -3.97 12.87 -17.70
N THR A 105 -4.94 13.68 -17.27
CA THR A 105 -5.24 14.99 -17.89
C THR A 105 -5.07 16.13 -16.90
N GLN A 106 -5.61 15.96 -15.69
CA GLN A 106 -5.51 16.90 -14.59
C GLN A 106 -5.79 16.18 -13.27
N ASN A 107 -5.40 16.78 -12.15
CA ASN A 107 -5.77 16.29 -10.83
C ASN A 107 -7.28 16.47 -10.59
N MET A 108 -7.93 15.44 -10.03
CA MET A 108 -9.35 15.50 -9.68
C MET A 108 -9.60 16.12 -8.30
N VAL A 109 -8.53 16.26 -7.50
CA VAL A 109 -8.53 16.93 -6.20
C VAL A 109 -7.38 17.92 -6.14
N SER A 110 -7.46 18.90 -5.24
CA SER A 110 -6.35 19.80 -4.98
C SER A 110 -5.23 19.05 -4.27
N VAL A 111 -4.06 18.94 -4.91
CA VAL A 111 -2.85 18.35 -4.32
C VAL A 111 -1.93 19.51 -3.95
N GLY A 112 -1.99 19.92 -2.68
CA GLY A 112 -1.23 21.05 -2.13
C GLY A 112 -0.01 20.63 -1.32
N ASP A 113 0.62 21.60 -0.65
CA ASP A 113 1.80 21.34 0.19
C ASP A 113 1.44 20.71 1.54
N ASP A 114 0.20 20.91 2.01
CA ASP A 114 -0.35 20.27 3.19
C ASP A 114 -0.94 18.87 2.84
N PRO A 115 -0.33 17.78 3.34
CA PRO A 115 -0.80 16.43 3.05
C PRO A 115 -2.14 16.11 3.72
N LEU A 116 -2.50 16.75 4.85
CA LEU A 116 -3.77 16.51 5.53
C LEU A 116 -4.95 17.07 4.76
N VAL A 117 -4.78 18.26 4.17
CA VAL A 117 -5.78 18.86 3.27
C VAL A 117 -5.98 17.98 2.04
N THR A 118 -4.87 17.54 1.43
CA THR A 118 -4.90 16.64 0.27
C THR A 118 -5.59 15.31 0.60
N LEU A 119 -5.29 14.72 1.77
CA LEU A 119 -5.93 13.48 2.24
C LEU A 119 -7.44 13.64 2.40
N ARG A 120 -7.88 14.70 3.06
CA ARG A 120 -9.31 14.97 3.27
C ARG A 120 -10.05 15.06 1.94
N ASP A 121 -9.51 15.83 1.01
CA ASP A 121 -10.13 16.06 -0.30
C ASP A 121 -10.11 14.78 -1.17
N PHE A 122 -9.03 13.99 -1.08
CA PHE A 122 -8.93 12.67 -1.71
C PHE A 122 -9.96 11.68 -1.18
N MET A 123 -10.17 11.61 0.14
CA MET A 123 -11.16 10.70 0.72
C MET A 123 -12.60 11.12 0.39
N LYS A 124 -12.86 12.42 0.26
CA LYS A 124 -14.13 12.93 -0.28
C LYS A 124 -14.33 12.47 -1.72
N TYR A 125 -13.30 12.64 -2.56
CA TYR A 125 -13.33 12.17 -3.95
C TYR A 125 -13.58 10.67 -4.06
N ARG A 126 -12.91 9.84 -3.24
CA ARG A 126 -13.14 8.39 -3.18
C ARG A 126 -14.62 8.07 -2.93
N LYS A 127 -15.20 8.68 -1.88
CA LYS A 127 -16.59 8.45 -1.50
C LYS A 127 -17.57 8.78 -2.62
N GLU A 128 -17.31 9.84 -3.38
CA GLU A 128 -18.23 10.36 -4.39
C GLU A 128 -18.03 9.75 -5.79
N ASN A 129 -16.80 9.39 -6.16
CA ASN A 129 -16.43 9.07 -7.56
C ASN A 129 -15.92 7.64 -7.77
N ILE A 130 -15.48 6.95 -6.71
CA ILE A 130 -14.94 5.60 -6.80
C ILE A 130 -16.00 4.60 -6.31
N LYS A 131 -16.48 3.76 -7.24
CA LYS A 131 -17.48 2.72 -6.96
C LYS A 131 -16.86 1.37 -6.61
N ASP A 132 -15.59 1.17 -6.96
CA ASP A 132 -14.86 -0.07 -6.73
C ASP A 132 -14.68 -0.31 -5.22
N LYS A 133 -15.06 -1.52 -4.77
CA LYS A 133 -14.88 -1.92 -3.38
C LYS A 133 -13.41 -2.15 -3.09
N SER A 134 -12.94 -1.57 -2.00
CA SER A 134 -11.56 -1.66 -1.51
C SER A 134 -11.56 -1.40 0.00
N ASP A 135 -10.64 -2.03 0.72
CA ASP A 135 -10.43 -1.78 2.15
C ASP A 135 -9.72 -0.46 2.38
N ALA A 136 -8.70 -0.19 1.56
CA ALA A 136 -7.89 1.02 1.61
C ALA A 136 -7.76 1.68 0.23
N ALA A 137 -7.64 3.00 0.19
CA ALA A 137 -7.28 3.74 -1.01
C ALA A 137 -6.10 4.68 -0.75
N HIS A 138 -5.07 4.63 -1.58
CA HIS A 138 -3.90 5.49 -1.45
C HIS A 138 -3.67 6.32 -2.71
N LEU A 139 -3.46 7.62 -2.51
CA LEU A 139 -2.99 8.53 -3.54
C LEU A 139 -1.46 8.50 -3.56
N LEU A 140 -0.87 8.21 -4.72
CA LEU A 140 0.56 8.40 -4.97
C LEU A 140 0.72 9.72 -5.73
N SER A 141 1.36 10.68 -5.07
CA SER A 141 1.58 12.04 -5.57
C SER A 141 2.96 12.17 -6.18
N GLY A 142 3.07 12.87 -7.31
CA GLY A 142 4.36 13.26 -7.91
C GLY A 142 5.02 14.44 -7.19
N ARG A 143 4.33 15.06 -6.24
CA ARG A 143 4.83 16.17 -5.43
C ARG A 143 5.53 15.66 -4.18
N THR A 144 6.34 16.52 -3.59
CA THR A 144 6.92 16.38 -2.24
C THR A 144 6.15 17.30 -1.29
N PHE A 145 5.72 16.81 -0.14
CA PHE A 145 4.99 17.60 0.84
C PHE A 145 5.95 18.40 1.74
N GLN A 146 5.52 19.56 2.24
CA GLN A 146 6.31 20.33 3.22
C GLN A 146 6.05 19.82 4.63
N SER A 147 6.32 18.54 4.84
CA SER A 147 5.97 17.80 6.05
C SER A 147 7.16 16.94 6.48
N ARG A 148 7.30 16.68 7.78
CA ARG A 148 8.32 15.76 8.30
C ARG A 148 8.10 14.31 7.84
N SER A 149 6.86 13.97 7.49
CA SER A 149 6.49 12.65 6.99
C SER A 149 6.27 12.67 5.47
N SER A 150 6.80 11.66 4.78
CA SER A 150 6.59 11.44 3.36
C SER A 150 5.16 10.98 3.00
N GLY A 151 4.34 10.69 4.00
CA GLY A 151 2.95 10.28 3.81
C GLY A 151 2.05 10.64 4.99
N THR A 152 0.75 10.56 4.77
CA THR A 152 -0.25 10.79 5.81
C THR A 152 -1.48 9.93 5.56
N ALA A 153 -1.98 9.30 6.62
CA ALA A 153 -3.16 8.46 6.57
C ALA A 153 -4.00 8.63 7.84
N TYR A 154 -5.29 8.32 7.75
CA TYR A 154 -6.11 8.30 8.96
C TYR A 154 -5.82 7.04 9.78
N ILE A 155 -5.58 7.25 11.07
CA ILE A 155 -5.40 6.15 12.02
C ILE A 155 -6.72 5.39 12.19
N GLU A 156 -6.65 4.05 12.24
CA GLU A 156 -7.79 3.14 12.39
C GLU A 156 -8.90 3.36 11.35
N GLY A 157 -8.48 3.76 10.14
CA GLY A 157 -9.40 4.08 9.05
C GLY A 157 -9.81 2.89 8.20
N ILE A 158 -9.14 1.74 8.30
CA ILE A 158 -9.31 0.60 7.37
C ILE A 158 -10.78 0.16 7.23
N CYS A 159 -11.15 -0.30 6.04
CA CYS A 159 -12.52 -0.74 5.67
C CYS A 159 -13.59 0.36 5.76
N THR A 160 -13.21 1.64 5.91
CA THR A 160 -14.16 2.76 5.87
C THR A 160 -13.98 3.60 4.60
N PRO A 161 -15.08 3.97 3.90
CA PRO A 161 -14.98 4.78 2.68
C PRO A 161 -14.38 6.17 2.89
N THR A 162 -14.52 6.74 4.09
CA THR A 162 -14.13 8.12 4.41
C THR A 162 -12.78 8.23 5.12
N ARG A 163 -12.30 7.14 5.76
CA ARG A 163 -11.02 7.16 6.50
C ARG A 163 -10.03 6.09 6.06
N GLY A 164 -10.43 5.06 5.32
CA GLY A 164 -9.54 3.97 4.91
C GLY A 164 -8.60 4.37 3.78
N GLY A 165 -7.68 5.28 4.04
CA GLY A 165 -6.75 5.70 3.01
C GLY A 165 -5.67 6.64 3.49
N GLY A 166 -4.79 6.96 2.54
CA GLY A 166 -3.62 7.81 2.76
C GLY A 166 -3.16 8.51 1.48
N VAL A 167 -2.27 9.47 1.66
CA VAL A 167 -1.53 10.14 0.59
C VAL A 167 -0.05 9.90 0.81
N ASN A 168 0.67 9.54 -0.25
CA ASN A 168 2.11 9.31 -0.22
C ASN A 168 2.77 10.20 -1.27
N GLU A 169 3.87 10.84 -0.90
CA GLU A 169 4.65 11.69 -1.78
C GLU A 169 5.55 10.89 -2.72
N TYR A 170 6.13 11.58 -3.70
CA TYR A 170 7.05 10.97 -4.65
C TYR A 170 8.36 10.54 -4.02
N GLY A 171 8.80 9.33 -4.33
CA GLY A 171 10.10 8.78 -3.96
C GLY A 171 10.47 7.64 -4.90
N ASN A 172 11.67 7.08 -4.74
CA ASN A 172 12.04 5.84 -5.43
C ASN A 172 11.14 4.67 -4.94
N VAL A 173 11.12 3.56 -5.70
CA VAL A 173 10.25 2.40 -5.40
C VAL A 173 10.39 1.91 -3.94
N GLY A 174 11.62 1.82 -3.43
CA GLY A 174 11.90 1.39 -2.05
C GLY A 174 11.33 2.35 -0.99
N PRO A 175 11.79 3.62 -0.93
CA PRO A 175 11.25 4.60 0.00
C PRO A 175 9.73 4.75 -0.06
N MET A 176 9.16 4.83 -1.27
CA MET A 176 7.70 4.96 -1.42
C MET A 176 6.95 3.71 -0.92
N ALA A 177 7.52 2.51 -1.07
CA ALA A 177 6.93 1.30 -0.51
C ALA A 177 6.92 1.32 1.03
N ILE A 178 7.98 1.82 1.66
CA ILE A 178 8.05 2.00 3.12
C ILE A 178 6.97 3.00 3.57
N THR A 179 6.87 4.16 2.90
CA THR A 179 5.84 5.17 3.21
C THR A 179 4.42 4.64 3.02
N LEU A 180 4.19 3.82 2.00
CA LEU A 180 2.92 3.13 1.78
C LEU A 180 2.62 2.15 2.93
N CYS A 181 3.61 1.35 3.36
CA CYS A 181 3.48 0.45 4.49
C CYS A 181 3.20 1.19 5.81
N GLN A 182 3.88 2.31 6.06
CA GLN A 182 3.63 3.19 7.22
C GLN A 182 2.20 3.71 7.22
N SER A 183 1.75 4.23 6.08
CA SER A 183 0.40 4.79 5.92
C SER A 183 -0.68 3.71 6.07
N LEU A 184 -0.46 2.51 5.52
CA LEU A 184 -1.35 1.36 5.74
C LEU A 184 -1.32 0.87 7.19
N GLY A 185 -0.15 0.85 7.83
CA GLY A 185 0.00 0.57 9.24
C GLY A 185 -0.87 1.50 10.09
N GLN A 186 -0.86 2.81 9.80
CA GLN A 186 -1.75 3.77 10.44
C GLN A 186 -3.23 3.42 10.20
N ASN A 187 -3.63 3.11 8.96
CA ASN A 187 -5.02 2.68 8.69
C ASN A 187 -5.43 1.44 9.49
N LEU A 188 -4.49 0.53 9.76
CA LEU A 188 -4.69 -0.67 10.59
C LEU A 188 -4.61 -0.39 12.11
N GLY A 189 -4.25 0.83 12.51
CA GLY A 189 -4.19 1.27 13.92
C GLY A 189 -2.78 1.30 14.52
N MET A 190 -1.74 1.06 13.74
CA MET A 190 -0.36 1.20 14.20
C MET A 190 0.00 2.67 14.36
N MET A 191 0.55 3.02 15.52
CA MET A 191 1.05 4.36 15.78
C MET A 191 2.55 4.43 15.53
N TRP A 192 3.05 5.63 15.25
CA TRP A 192 4.48 5.87 15.23
C TRP A 192 5.09 5.51 16.58
N ASN A 193 6.31 4.96 16.55
CA ASN A 193 7.16 4.90 17.72
C ASN A 193 7.61 6.33 18.05
N LYS A 194 6.73 7.13 18.65
CA LYS A 194 7.15 8.34 19.34
C LYS A 194 7.77 7.89 20.65
N ASP A 195 8.85 8.55 21.05
CA ASP A 195 9.42 8.56 22.40
C ASP A 195 8.37 9.00 23.44
N ARG A 196 7.30 8.23 23.60
CA ARG A 196 6.43 8.35 24.75
C ARG A 196 7.28 7.86 25.90
N ALA A 197 7.54 8.73 26.85
CA ALA A 197 8.12 8.39 28.16
C ALA A 197 7.31 7.30 28.91
N THR A 198 6.17 6.85 28.38
CA THR A 198 5.37 5.69 28.82
C THR A 198 5.52 4.43 27.96
N ALA A 199 6.19 4.49 26.80
CA ALA A 199 6.52 3.37 25.93
C ALA A 199 7.96 2.90 26.18
N GLY A 200 8.30 2.65 27.45
CA GLY A 200 9.66 2.35 27.91
C GLY A 200 10.35 1.11 27.33
N ASP A 201 9.80 0.42 26.31
CA ASP A 201 10.33 -0.87 25.83
C ASP A 201 10.10 -1.19 24.33
N CYS A 202 9.50 -0.30 23.51
CA CYS A 202 9.32 -0.60 22.08
C CYS A 202 10.56 -0.26 21.27
N LYS A 203 11.51 -1.20 21.21
CA LYS A 203 12.71 -1.10 20.38
C LYS A 203 12.58 -1.96 19.14
N CYS A 204 12.99 -1.43 17.99
CA CYS A 204 13.13 -2.26 16.81
C CYS A 204 14.26 -3.27 17.06
N PRO A 205 14.01 -4.58 16.99
CA PRO A 205 15.03 -5.58 17.24
C PRO A 205 16.06 -5.65 16.11
N ASP A 206 15.74 -5.11 14.93
CA ASP A 206 16.62 -5.06 13.76
C ASP A 206 17.15 -3.64 13.53
N PRO A 207 18.36 -3.31 14.02
CA PRO A 207 18.97 -2.00 13.80
C PRO A 207 19.50 -1.79 12.38
N TRP A 208 19.50 -2.81 11.52
CA TRP A 208 20.01 -2.72 10.14
C TRP A 208 18.89 -2.45 9.13
N LEU A 209 17.78 -3.18 9.26
CA LEU A 209 16.61 -3.00 8.39
C LEU A 209 15.67 -1.90 8.89
N GLY A 210 15.73 -1.58 10.19
CA GLY A 210 14.78 -0.69 10.84
C GLY A 210 13.38 -1.29 10.90
N CYS A 211 12.46 -0.56 11.54
CA CYS A 211 11.06 -0.94 11.63
C CYS A 211 10.21 0.01 10.79
N ILE A 212 9.17 -0.49 10.13
CA ILE A 212 8.31 0.33 9.26
C ILE A 212 7.81 1.58 9.98
N MET A 213 7.39 1.46 11.24
CA MET A 213 6.82 2.57 12.02
C MET A 213 7.86 3.48 12.71
N GLU A 214 9.14 3.37 12.33
CA GLU A 214 10.18 4.34 12.71
C GLU A 214 10.09 5.62 11.87
N ASP A 215 10.58 6.72 12.44
CA ASP A 215 10.61 8.00 11.73
C ASP A 215 11.64 7.96 10.61
N THR A 216 11.17 8.04 9.38
CA THR A 216 12.03 8.08 8.18
C THR A 216 12.53 9.51 7.87
N GLY A 217 12.42 10.43 8.84
CA GLY A 217 12.79 11.86 8.73
C GLY A 217 14.03 12.24 9.51
#